data_AF-A0A928LWX9-F1
#
_entry.id   AF-A0A928LWX9-F1
#
_cell.length_a   1.000
_cell.length_b   1.000
_cell.length_c   1.000
_cell.angle_alpha   90.00
_cell.angle_beta   90.00
_cell.angle_gamma   90.00
#
_symmetry.space_group_name_H-M   'P 1'
#
loop_
_entity.id
_entity.type
_entity.pdbx_description
1 polymer ?
#
loop_
_entity_poly.entity_id
_entity_poly.type
_entity_poly.pdbx_seq_one_letter_code
_entity_poly.pdbx_strand_id
1 'polypeptide(L)'
;MRPHHPRKRRHSLRGLVLLLLTLAAAGLFLRWSNTALQITRFDPAFTHLPQGFDGCRIALLSDLHGTSFGRDGDALFSAVAAEQPD
;
A
#
# COMPACT_ATOMS: atom_id res chain seq x y z
N MET A 1 7.62 -54.07 30.15
CA MET A 1 8.16 -53.58 28.86
C MET A 1 7.32 -52.38 28.41
N ARG A 2 7.94 -51.24 28.08
CA ARG A 2 7.31 -49.91 28.00
C ARG A 2 6.32 -49.78 26.81
N PRO A 3 5.16 -49.12 26.96
CA PRO A 3 4.29 -48.82 25.82
C PRO A 3 4.85 -47.65 25.01
N HIS A 4 5.13 -47.90 23.73
CA HIS A 4 5.50 -46.86 22.77
C HIS A 4 4.24 -46.06 22.40
N HIS A 5 4.15 -44.81 22.86
CA HIS A 5 3.05 -43.91 22.50
C HIS A 5 3.42 -43.11 21.23
N PRO A 6 2.70 -43.24 20.11
CA PRO A 6 2.87 -42.34 18.98
C PRO A 6 1.85 -41.21 19.12
N ARG A 7 2.19 -40.14 19.86
CA ARG A 7 1.31 -38.97 19.96
C ARG A 7 2.12 -37.68 19.93
N LYS A 8 2.44 -37.19 18.73
CA LYS A 8 2.81 -35.76 18.55
C LYS A 8 2.77 -35.19 17.12
N ARG A 9 2.06 -35.80 16.15
CA ARG A 9 1.94 -35.22 14.78
C ARG A 9 0.85 -34.15 14.60
N ARG A 10 -0.16 -34.08 15.48
CA ARG A 10 -1.31 -33.16 15.30
C ARG A 10 -1.01 -31.70 15.68
N HIS A 11 -0.11 -31.46 16.64
CA HIS A 11 0.26 -30.09 17.04
C HIS A 11 1.20 -29.42 16.03
N SER A 12 2.04 -30.18 15.32
CA SER A 12 2.89 -29.61 14.26
C SER A 12 2.07 -29.19 13.04
N LEU A 13 1.00 -29.93 12.72
CA LEU A 13 0.09 -29.58 11.62
C LEU A 13 -0.68 -28.29 11.89
N ARG A 14 -1.19 -28.11 13.12
CA ARG A 14 -1.87 -26.85 13.51
C ARG A 14 -0.92 -25.66 13.48
N GLY A 15 0.31 -25.83 13.98
CA GLY A 15 1.34 -24.81 13.92
C GLY A 15 1.73 -24.45 12.49
N LEU A 16 1.86 -25.46 11.61
CA LEU A 16 2.13 -25.25 10.18
C LEU A 16 1.00 -24.49 9.49
N VAL A 17 -0.26 -24.84 9.75
CA VAL A 17 -1.43 -24.13 9.19
C VAL A 17 -1.47 -22.68 9.66
N LEU A 18 -1.25 -22.42 10.95
CA LEU A 18 -1.15 -21.06 11.49
C LEU A 18 -0.02 -20.28 10.82
N LEU A 19 1.16 -20.87 10.66
CA LEU A 19 2.30 -20.24 9.98
C LEU A 19 1.96 -19.87 8.53
N LEU A 20 1.37 -20.79 7.77
CA LEU A 20 0.97 -20.54 6.39
C LEU A 20 -0.08 -19.42 6.30
N LEU A 21 -1.06 -19.40 7.20
CA LEU A 21 -2.05 -18.32 7.27
C LEU A 21 -1.40 -16.98 7.57
N THR A 22 -0.46 -16.92 8.53
CA THR A 22 0.26 -15.69 8.83
C THR A 22 1.10 -15.20 7.65
N LEU A 23 1.76 -16.10 6.92
CA LEU A 23 2.53 -15.75 5.74
C LEU A 23 1.64 -15.26 4.59
N ALA A 24 0.48 -15.89 4.38
CA ALA A 24 -0.49 -15.45 3.39
C ALA A 24 -1.06 -14.06 3.72
N ALA A 25 -1.42 -13.82 4.99
CA ALA A 25 -1.89 -12.52 5.45
C ALA A 25 -0.81 -11.44 5.31
N ALA A 26 0.44 -11.75 5.66
CA ALA A 26 1.58 -10.85 5.49
C ALA A 26 1.83 -10.53 4.01
N GLY A 27 1.78 -11.53 3.13
CA GLY A 27 1.92 -11.34 1.68
C GLY A 27 0.81 -10.46 1.10
N LEU A 28 -0.44 -10.67 1.53
CA LEU A 28 -1.57 -9.84 1.13
C LEU A 28 -1.41 -8.39 1.64
N PHE A 29 -1.01 -8.22 2.89
CA PHE A 29 -0.75 -6.91 3.49
C PHE A 29 0.36 -6.16 2.75
N LEU A 30 1.50 -6.81 2.51
CA LEU A 30 2.62 -6.21 1.78
C LEU A 30 2.22 -5.79 0.36
N ARG A 31 1.47 -6.65 -0.34
CA ARG A 31 0.96 -6.32 -1.67
C ARG A 31 0.04 -5.10 -1.62
N TRP A 32 -0.92 -5.09 -0.69
CA TRP A 32 -1.84 -3.96 -0.51
C TRP A 32 -1.11 -2.66 -0.18
N SER A 33 -0.23 -2.68 0.83
CA SER A 33 0.52 -1.52 1.27
C SER A 33 1.45 -0.95 0.20
N ASN A 34 1.95 -1.79 -0.71
CA ASN A 34 2.81 -1.34 -1.81
C ASN A 34 2.00 -0.81 -3.01
N THR A 35 0.78 -1.30 -3.23
CA THR A 35 -0.06 -0.88 -4.38
C THR A 35 -1.12 0.17 -4.03
N ALA A 36 -1.25 0.56 -2.76
CA ALA A 36 -2.26 1.52 -2.34
C ALA A 36 -1.86 2.93 -2.77
N LEU A 37 -2.65 3.52 -3.68
CA LEU A 37 -2.49 4.92 -4.06
C LEU A 37 -2.95 5.82 -2.91
N GLN A 38 -2.06 6.70 -2.44
CA GLN A 38 -2.34 7.64 -1.36
C GLN A 38 -2.41 9.08 -1.89
N ILE A 39 -3.40 9.85 -1.44
CA ILE A 39 -3.57 11.26 -1.81
C ILE A 39 -3.50 12.08 -0.52
N THR A 40 -2.55 13.02 -0.48
CA THR A 40 -2.42 13.97 0.62
C THR A 40 -2.53 15.38 0.08
N ARG A 41 -3.30 16.24 0.77
CA ARG A 41 -3.53 17.62 0.38
C ARG A 41 -2.88 18.55 1.40
N PHE A 42 -2.16 19.55 0.90
CA PHE A 42 -1.51 20.56 1.71
C PHE A 42 -1.88 21.94 1.16
N ASP A 43 -2.10 22.89 2.06
CA ASP A 43 -2.36 24.29 1.73
C ASP A 43 -1.38 25.19 2.51
N PRO A 44 -0.10 25.22 2.09
CA PRO A 44 0.92 26.01 2.76
C PRO A 44 0.83 27.49 2.38
N ALA A 45 0.86 28.38 3.38
CA ALA A 45 0.94 29.82 3.16
C ALA A 45 2.40 30.28 3.08
N PHE A 46 2.75 31.01 2.02
CA PHE A 46 4.09 31.55 1.81
C PHE A 46 4.07 33.08 1.74
N THR A 47 4.87 33.75 2.56
CA THR A 47 4.90 35.23 2.67
C THR A 47 5.48 35.93 1.44
N HIS A 48 6.27 35.23 0.63
CA HIS A 48 6.97 35.77 -0.54
C HIS A 48 6.66 34.97 -1.81
N LEU A 49 5.45 34.39 -1.90
CA LEU A 49 5.03 33.68 -3.11
C LEU A 49 4.89 34.67 -4.28
N PRO A 50 5.46 34.40 -5.46
CA PRO A 50 5.23 35.25 -6.62
C PRO A 50 3.74 35.24 -6.99
N GLN A 51 3.18 36.40 -7.35
CA GLN A 51 1.74 36.56 -7.60
C GLN A 51 1.17 35.58 -8.63
N GLY A 52 1.96 35.16 -9.63
CA GLY A 52 1.52 34.17 -10.62
C GLY A 52 1.33 32.75 -10.07
N PHE A 53 1.75 32.47 -8.84
CA PHE A 53 1.57 31.19 -8.16
C PHE A 53 0.56 31.26 -7.01
N ASP A 54 0.02 32.44 -6.70
CA ASP A 54 -0.99 32.56 -5.65
C ASP A 54 -2.28 31.84 -6.06
N GLY A 55 -2.69 30.86 -5.25
CA GLY A 55 -3.79 29.94 -5.57
C GLY A 55 -3.47 28.82 -6.57
N CYS A 56 -2.22 28.70 -7.03
CA CYS A 56 -1.81 27.61 -7.93
C CYS A 56 -1.88 26.25 -7.23
N ARG A 57 -2.47 25.27 -7.89
CA ARG A 57 -2.64 23.90 -7.41
C ARG A 57 -1.71 22.95 -8.14
N ILE A 58 -0.81 22.31 -7.41
CA ILE A 58 0.20 21.42 -7.98
C ILE A 58 -0.02 19.99 -7.48
N ALA A 59 -0.10 19.02 -8.40
CA ALA A 59 -0.11 17.60 -8.07
C ALA A 59 1.33 17.05 -8.05
N LEU A 60 1.86 16.80 -6.85
CA LEU A 60 3.15 16.13 -6.69
C LEU A 60 2.96 14.60 -6.73
N LEU A 61 3.58 13.95 -7.71
CA LEU A 61 3.64 12.50 -7.81
C LEU A 61 5.00 12.00 -7.32
N SER A 62 4.99 11.13 -6.32
CA SER A 62 6.19 10.51 -5.76
C SER A 62 6.05 8.99 -5.70
N ASP A 63 7.19 8.30 -5.60
CA ASP A 63 7.25 6.87 -5.28
C ASP A 63 6.46 5.97 -6.24
N LEU A 64 6.43 6.33 -7.53
CA LEU A 64 5.73 5.55 -8.55
C LEU A 64 6.43 4.23 -8.87
N HIS A 65 7.76 4.12 -8.68
CA HIS A 65 8.61 2.93 -8.90
C HIS A 65 8.29 2.03 -10.13
N GLY A 66 7.67 2.57 -11.18
CA GLY A 66 7.21 1.80 -12.34
C GLY A 66 6.01 0.88 -12.07
N THR A 67 5.38 0.98 -10.91
CA THR A 67 4.13 0.27 -10.58
C THR A 67 2.94 0.94 -11.27
N SER A 68 2.10 0.12 -11.89
CA SER A 68 0.83 0.58 -12.45
C SER A 68 -0.24 0.63 -11.35
N PHE A 69 -0.86 1.79 -11.18
CA PHE A 69 -2.01 1.96 -10.30
C PHE A 69 -3.29 1.78 -11.11
N GLY A 70 -4.02 0.69 -10.89
CA GLY A 70 -5.15 0.31 -11.72
C GLY A 70 -4.74 -0.34 -13.03
N ARG A 71 -5.66 -0.41 -13.99
CA ARG A 71 -5.38 -1.01 -15.31
C ARG A 71 -4.70 0.04 -16.16
N ASP A 72 -3.48 -0.26 -16.63
CA ASP A 72 -2.68 0.65 -17.45
C ASP A 72 -2.42 2.03 -16.81
N GLY A 73 -2.51 2.14 -15.48
CA GLY A 73 -2.28 3.39 -14.74
C GLY A 73 -3.50 4.32 -14.63
N ASP A 74 -4.67 3.88 -15.08
CA ASP A 74 -5.91 4.68 -15.13
C ASP A 74 -6.29 5.31 -13.78
N ALA A 75 -6.12 4.58 -12.69
CA ALA A 75 -6.47 5.05 -11.35
C ALA A 75 -5.59 6.23 -10.91
N LEU A 76 -4.30 6.23 -11.28
CA LEU A 76 -3.40 7.35 -10.99
C LEU A 76 -3.83 8.60 -11.76
N PHE A 77 -4.01 8.48 -13.08
CA PHE A 77 -4.40 9.62 -13.90
C PHE A 77 -5.77 10.19 -13.48
N SER A 78 -6.72 9.31 -13.17
CA SER A 78 -8.05 9.72 -12.68
C SER A 78 -7.95 10.45 -11.34
N ALA A 79 -7.11 9.97 -10.41
CA ALA A 79 -6.88 10.62 -9.13
C ALA A 79 -6.24 12.00 -9.30
N VAL A 80 -5.24 12.13 -10.18
CA VAL A 80 -4.58 13.42 -10.47
C VAL A 80 -5.57 14.40 -11.10
N ALA A 81 -6.35 13.96 -12.09
CA ALA A 81 -7.36 14.80 -12.72
C ALA A 81 -8.44 15.27 -11.72
N ALA A 82 -8.84 14.41 -10.77
CA ALA A 82 -9.79 14.76 -9.73
C ALA A 82 -9.25 15.84 -8.76
N GLU A 83 -7.93 15.93 -8.60
CA GLU A 83 -7.30 17.03 -7.85
C GLU A 83 -7.25 18.35 -8.61
N GLN A 84 -7.60 18.39 -9.90
CA GLN A 84 -7.63 19.63 -10.70
C GLN A 84 -6.35 20.49 -10.54
N PRO A 85 -5.15 19.93 -10.72
CA PRO A 85 -3.93 20.73 -10.74
C PRO A 85 -3.90 21.65 -11.97
N ASP A 86 -3.18 22.77 -11.86
CA ASP A 86 -2.82 23.65 -12.98
C ASP A 86 -1.66 23.08 -13.81
#